data_AF-A0A8S0Q3L0-F1
#
_entry.id   AF-A0A8S0Q3L0-F1
#
_cell.length_a   1.000
_cell.length_b   1.000
_cell.length_c   1.000
_cell.angle_alpha   90.00
_cell.angle_beta   90.00
_cell.angle_gamma   90.00
#
_symmetry.space_group_name_H-M   'P 1'
#
loop_
_entity.id
_entity.type
_entity.pdbx_description
1 polymer ?
#
loop_
_entity_poly.entity_id
_entity_poly.type
_entity_poly.pdbx_seq_one_letter_code
_entity_poly.pdbx_strand_id
1 'polypeptide(L)'
;MYFQFGFLQGLCTGVVILLISRGKSSHLLVFSEDLFFIYLLPPIIFNAGFQVKKKQFFRNFITIMLFGAVGTLISCAVISTGVVLFFRNLGIGFLDISDYLAIGAIFAATDSVCTLQVLSQDETPLLYSLVFGEGGVNDATSVVFFNAIQSSDMTTIDPTISLHFIGSFLYLFLASTLLGVLAGLVSAYIIKKLYFGRY
;
A
#
# COMPACT_ATOMS: atom_id res chain seq x y z
N MET A 1 8.12 -15.32 -16.10
CA MET A 1 9.21 -15.11 -17.08
C MET A 1 9.44 -13.62 -17.38
N TYR A 2 8.40 -12.83 -17.66
CA TYR A 2 8.53 -11.39 -17.99
C TYR A 2 9.06 -10.51 -16.85
N PHE A 3 8.68 -10.76 -15.59
CA PHE A 3 9.14 -9.97 -14.44
C PHE A 3 10.66 -10.11 -14.17
N GLN A 4 11.18 -11.34 -14.21
CA GLN A 4 12.64 -11.58 -14.13
C GLN A 4 13.39 -10.89 -15.27
N PHE A 5 12.79 -10.81 -16.46
CA PHE A 5 13.40 -10.14 -17.60
C PHE A 5 13.46 -8.62 -17.41
N GLY A 6 12.38 -8.01 -16.89
CA GLY A 6 12.32 -6.58 -16.58
C GLY A 6 13.30 -6.16 -15.47
N PHE A 7 13.41 -6.95 -14.40
CA PHE A 7 14.39 -6.72 -13.34
C PHE A 7 15.83 -6.83 -13.88
N LEU A 8 16.13 -7.85 -14.69
CA LEU A 8 17.44 -8.04 -15.28
C LEU A 8 17.80 -6.90 -16.24
N GLN A 9 16.84 -6.45 -17.06
CA GLN A 9 17.02 -5.29 -17.93
C GLN A 9 17.26 -4.01 -17.13
N GLY A 10 16.50 -3.76 -16.05
CA GLY A 10 16.70 -2.62 -15.16
C GLY A 10 18.10 -2.63 -14.53
N LEU A 11 18.53 -3.79 -14.02
CA LEU A 11 19.87 -3.98 -13.46
C LEU A 11 20.96 -3.75 -14.51
N CYS A 12 20.84 -4.36 -15.69
CA CYS A 12 21.80 -4.19 -16.78
C CYS A 12 21.89 -2.72 -17.22
N THR A 13 20.75 -2.04 -17.35
CA THR A 13 20.71 -0.64 -17.76
C THR A 13 21.32 0.27 -16.69
N GLY A 14 21.02 0.02 -15.40
CA GLY A 14 21.64 0.72 -14.27
C GLY A 14 23.16 0.55 -14.23
N VAL A 15 23.66 -0.68 -14.42
CA VAL A 15 25.09 -0.97 -14.47
C VAL A 15 25.77 -0.28 -15.67
N VAL A 16 25.17 -0.32 -16.87
CA VAL A 16 25.70 0.34 -18.07
C VAL A 16 25.78 1.86 -17.86
N ILE A 17 24.74 2.48 -17.31
CA ILE A 17 24.74 3.92 -17.01
C ILE A 17 25.82 4.27 -15.98
N LEU A 18 25.98 3.44 -14.94
CA LEU A 18 26.98 3.66 -13.88
C LEU A 18 28.41 3.57 -14.43
N LEU A 19 28.68 2.60 -15.32
CA LEU A 19 29.96 2.45 -16.00
C LEU A 19 30.27 3.61 -16.97
N ILE A 20 29.30 4.05 -17.77
CA ILE A 20 29.46 5.17 -18.72
C ILE A 20 29.67 6.50 -17.96
N SER A 21 28.93 6.70 -16.87
CA SER A 21 28.97 7.91 -16.04
C SER A 21 30.24 8.00 -15.17
N ARG A 22 31.05 6.93 -15.08
CA ARG A 22 32.22 6.83 -14.18
C ARG A 22 31.91 7.26 -12.73
N GLY A 23 30.67 7.02 -12.29
CA GLY A 23 30.18 7.43 -10.97
C GLY A 23 30.01 8.93 -10.74
N LYS A 24 30.14 9.80 -11.76
CA LYS A 24 30.08 11.27 -11.58
C LYS A 24 28.67 11.87 -11.70
N SER A 25 27.77 11.25 -12.47
CA SER A 25 26.37 11.70 -12.58
C SER A 25 25.43 10.76 -11.83
N SER A 26 25.62 10.63 -10.52
CA SER A 26 24.77 9.82 -9.64
C SER A 26 23.30 10.29 -9.61
N HIS A 27 23.05 11.59 -9.83
CA HIS A 27 21.69 12.15 -9.86
C HIS A 27 20.78 11.58 -10.95
N LEU A 28 21.32 11.09 -12.07
CA LEU A 28 20.52 10.42 -13.12
C LEU A 28 20.06 9.01 -12.71
N LEU A 29 20.68 8.42 -11.68
CA LEU A 29 20.33 7.13 -11.12
C LEU A 29 19.51 7.25 -9.82
N VAL A 30 19.26 8.48 -9.34
CA VAL A 30 18.41 8.70 -8.17
C VAL A 30 16.97 8.50 -8.59
N PHE A 31 16.37 7.43 -8.09
CA PHE A 31 14.94 7.18 -8.25
C PHE A 31 14.15 8.27 -7.52
N SER A 32 13.21 8.90 -8.22
CA SER A 32 12.29 9.84 -7.59
C SER A 32 11.05 9.09 -7.14
N GLU A 33 10.91 8.97 -5.82
CA GLU A 33 9.73 8.38 -5.19
C GLU A 33 8.46 9.14 -5.57
N ASP A 34 8.52 10.48 -5.58
CA ASP A 34 7.38 11.33 -5.97
C ASP A 34 6.88 11.01 -7.38
N LEU A 35 7.80 10.82 -8.35
CA LEU A 35 7.41 10.44 -9.70
C LEU A 35 6.71 9.08 -9.72
N PHE A 36 7.21 8.12 -8.94
CA PHE A 36 6.61 6.80 -8.84
C PHE A 36 5.20 6.86 -8.23
N PHE A 37 5.05 7.46 -7.05
CA PHE A 37 3.78 7.50 -6.33
C PHE A 37 2.72 8.36 -7.03
N ILE A 38 3.10 9.49 -7.63
CA ILE A 38 2.15 10.43 -8.26
C ILE A 38 1.76 9.98 -9.67
N TYR A 39 2.70 9.46 -10.46
CA TYR A 39 2.46 9.20 -11.89
C TYR A 39 2.41 7.72 -12.26
N LEU A 40 3.25 6.86 -11.67
CA LEU A 40 3.32 5.45 -12.08
C LEU A 40 2.36 4.57 -11.29
N LEU A 41 2.23 4.79 -9.98
CA LEU A 41 1.42 3.96 -9.10
C LEU A 41 -0.08 4.02 -9.44
N PRO A 42 -0.70 5.19 -9.73
CA PRO A 42 -2.15 5.23 -9.98
C PRO A 42 -2.58 4.42 -11.21
N PRO A 43 -1.91 4.49 -12.38
CA PRO A 43 -2.20 3.61 -13.51
C PRO A 43 -2.02 2.12 -13.20
N ILE A 44 -1.01 1.76 -12.40
CA ILE A 44 -0.75 0.36 -12.02
C ILE A 44 -1.90 -0.18 -11.16
N ILE A 45 -2.27 0.54 -10.10
CA ILE A 45 -3.38 0.16 -9.20
C ILE A 45 -4.71 0.13 -9.97
N PHE A 46 -4.95 1.13 -10.83
CA PHE A 46 -6.17 1.18 -11.65
C PHE A 46 -6.27 -0.01 -12.58
N ASN A 47 -5.20 -0.35 -13.30
CA ASN A 47 -5.17 -1.50 -14.20
C ASN A 47 -5.35 -2.82 -13.43
N ALA A 48 -4.66 -2.97 -12.29
CA ALA A 48 -4.83 -4.13 -11.42
C ALA A 48 -6.28 -4.28 -10.97
N GLY A 49 -6.89 -3.21 -10.44
CA GLY A 49 -8.27 -3.22 -9.97
C GLY A 49 -9.30 -3.42 -11.08
N PHE A 50 -9.04 -2.92 -12.30
CA PHE A 50 -9.92 -3.12 -13.46
C PHE A 50 -9.97 -4.59 -13.88
N GLN A 51 -8.85 -5.29 -13.80
CA GLN A 51 -8.73 -6.69 -14.22
C GLN A 51 -9.24 -7.68 -13.15
N VAL A 52 -9.26 -7.31 -11.86
CA VAL A 52 -9.72 -8.20 -10.76
C VAL A 52 -11.08 -8.85 -11.05
N LYS A 53 -11.17 -10.16 -10.80
CA LYS A 53 -12.44 -10.92 -10.89
C LYS A 53 -13.40 -10.51 -9.78
N LYS A 54 -14.21 -9.49 -10.03
CA LYS A 54 -15.16 -8.84 -9.10
C LYS A 54 -15.95 -9.83 -8.24
N LYS A 55 -16.52 -10.87 -8.83
CA LYS A 55 -17.30 -11.90 -8.09
C LYS A 55 -16.47 -12.61 -7.02
N GLN A 56 -15.21 -12.94 -7.31
CA GLN A 56 -14.31 -13.60 -6.38
C GLN A 56 -13.87 -12.64 -5.26
N PHE A 57 -13.55 -11.41 -5.62
CA PHE A 57 -13.19 -10.35 -4.67
C PHE A 57 -14.30 -10.12 -3.64
N PHE A 58 -15.52 -9.86 -4.09
CA PHE A 58 -16.64 -9.60 -3.18
C PHE A 58 -17.06 -10.83 -2.35
N ARG A 59 -16.91 -12.05 -2.89
CA ARG A 59 -17.18 -13.27 -2.11
C ARG A 59 -16.21 -13.44 -0.92
N ASN A 60 -14.98 -12.96 -1.05
CA ASN A 60 -13.95 -13.08 0.00
C ASN A 60 -13.67 -11.73 0.68
N PHE A 61 -14.58 -10.76 0.56
CA PHE A 61 -14.36 -9.41 1.07
C PHE A 61 -14.05 -9.39 2.58
N ILE A 62 -14.71 -10.23 3.38
CA ILE A 62 -14.44 -10.35 4.82
C ILE A 62 -13.01 -10.82 5.07
N THR A 63 -12.53 -11.81 4.30
CA THR A 63 -11.16 -12.32 4.41
C THR A 63 -10.14 -11.25 4.04
N ILE A 64 -10.41 -10.47 3.00
CA ILE A 64 -9.58 -9.33 2.59
C ILE A 64 -9.50 -8.30 3.72
N MET A 65 -10.64 -7.90 4.29
CA MET A 65 -10.69 -6.95 5.39
C MET A 65 -9.99 -7.49 6.64
N LEU A 66 -10.10 -8.79 6.92
CA LEU A 66 -9.45 -9.40 8.07
C LEU A 66 -7.93 -9.41 7.90
N PHE A 67 -7.42 -9.81 6.74
CA PHE A 67 -5.98 -9.77 6.48
C PHE A 67 -5.43 -8.34 6.44
N GLY A 68 -6.09 -7.42 5.73
CA GLY A 68 -5.60 -6.06 5.57
C GLY A 68 -5.81 -5.14 6.78
N ALA A 69 -6.78 -5.41 7.65
CA ALA A 69 -6.95 -4.61 8.87
C ALA A 69 -6.35 -5.32 10.08
N VAL A 70 -6.85 -6.51 10.43
CA VAL A 70 -6.42 -7.24 11.63
C VAL A 70 -5.00 -7.76 11.45
N GLY A 71 -4.67 -8.31 10.29
CA GLY A 71 -3.32 -8.78 9.98
C GLY A 71 -2.29 -7.66 10.11
N THR A 72 -2.59 -6.47 9.60
CA THR A 72 -1.71 -5.30 9.69
C THR A 72 -1.51 -4.81 11.11
N LEU A 73 -2.54 -4.79 11.95
CA LEU A 73 -2.40 -4.45 13.37
C LEU A 73 -1.53 -5.48 14.11
N ILE A 74 -1.68 -6.77 13.80
CA ILE A 74 -0.81 -7.82 14.35
C ILE A 74 0.63 -7.62 13.88
N SER A 75 0.86 -7.39 12.58
CA SER A 75 2.18 -7.11 12.02
C SER A 75 2.82 -5.91 12.70
N CYS A 76 2.06 -4.82 12.89
CA CYS A 76 2.52 -3.63 13.58
C CYS A 76 2.96 -3.94 15.02
N ALA A 77 2.17 -4.69 15.78
CA ALA A 77 2.52 -5.07 17.16
C ALA A 77 3.79 -5.93 17.21
N VAL A 78 3.91 -6.90 16.30
CA VAL A 78 5.09 -7.79 16.20
C VAL A 78 6.34 -6.99 15.84
N ILE A 79 6.25 -6.14 14.81
CA ILE A 79 7.38 -5.32 14.34
C ILE A 79 7.81 -4.33 15.43
N SER A 80 6.86 -3.60 16.04
CA SER A 80 7.16 -2.63 17.10
C SER A 80 7.90 -3.30 18.27
N THR A 81 7.41 -4.46 18.72
CA THR A 81 8.04 -5.23 19.80
C THR A 81 9.44 -5.72 19.38
N GLY A 82 9.60 -6.17 18.14
CA GLY A 82 10.89 -6.57 17.58
C GLY A 82 11.90 -5.44 17.56
N VAL A 83 11.48 -4.23 17.16
CA VAL A 83 12.34 -3.03 17.14
C VAL A 83 12.76 -2.63 18.56
N VAL A 84 11.83 -2.66 19.53
CA VAL A 84 12.15 -2.41 20.95
C VAL A 84 13.26 -3.34 21.45
N LEU A 85 13.12 -4.65 21.20
CA LEU A 85 14.10 -5.65 21.62
C LEU A 85 15.44 -5.46 20.90
N PHE A 86 15.42 -5.13 19.61
CA PHE A 86 16.61 -4.91 18.81
C PHE A 86 17.38 -3.67 19.28
N PHE A 87 16.71 -2.53 19.46
CA PHE A 87 17.33 -1.27 19.88
C PHE A 87 17.91 -1.36 21.29
N ARG A 88 17.20 -2.04 22.20
CA ARG A 88 17.70 -2.33 23.55
C ARG A 88 19.00 -3.12 23.53
N ASN A 89 19.12 -4.10 22.64
CA ASN A 89 20.33 -4.93 22.52
C ASN A 89 21.53 -4.17 21.91
N LEU A 90 21.27 -3.17 21.07
CA LEU A 90 22.30 -2.33 20.44
C LEU A 90 22.78 -1.16 21.32
N GLY A 91 22.13 -0.92 22.47
CA GLY A 91 22.46 0.22 23.34
C GLY A 91 22.14 1.58 22.69
N ILE A 92 21.32 1.59 21.64
CA ILE A 92 20.76 2.81 21.07
C ILE A 92 19.76 3.33 22.10
N GLY A 93 19.83 4.62 22.43
CA GLY A 93 19.02 5.25 23.48
C GLY A 93 17.52 4.95 23.37
N PHE A 94 16.80 5.12 24.47
CA PHE A 94 15.36 4.85 24.53
C PHE A 94 14.59 5.86 23.67
N LEU A 95 13.95 5.39 22.60
CA LEU A 95 12.86 6.10 21.94
C LEU A 95 11.57 5.97 22.77
N ASP A 96 10.62 6.86 22.52
CA ASP A 96 9.30 6.77 23.14
C ASP A 96 8.49 5.60 22.57
N ILE A 97 7.51 5.12 23.32
CA ILE A 97 6.62 4.03 22.88
C ILE A 97 5.92 4.39 21.56
N SER A 98 5.56 5.66 21.39
CA SER A 98 4.96 6.19 20.16
C SER A 98 5.88 6.02 18.96
N ASP A 99 7.19 6.20 19.10
CA ASP A 99 8.14 6.04 18.00
C ASP A 99 8.25 4.58 17.55
N TYR A 100 8.29 3.64 18.50
CA TYR A 100 8.31 2.21 18.17
C TYR A 100 7.03 1.75 17.48
N LEU A 101 5.87 2.24 17.95
CA LEU A 101 4.58 1.96 17.32
C LEU A 101 4.47 2.61 15.93
N ALA A 102 5.00 3.82 15.76
CA ALA A 102 5.05 4.52 14.48
C ALA A 102 5.92 3.75 13.47
N ILE A 103 7.09 3.27 13.89
CA ILE A 103 7.94 2.38 13.07
C ILE A 103 7.16 1.11 12.71
N GLY A 104 6.48 0.48 13.67
CA GLY A 104 5.64 -0.68 13.40
C GLY A 104 4.57 -0.40 12.36
N ALA A 105 3.87 0.74 12.44
CA ALA A 105 2.81 1.11 11.53
C ALA A 105 3.34 1.33 10.10
N ILE A 106 4.47 2.04 9.98
CA ILE A 106 5.14 2.29 8.69
C ILE A 106 5.56 0.96 8.03
N PHE A 107 6.19 0.06 8.79
CA PHE A 107 6.70 -1.20 8.26
C PHE A 107 5.62 -2.29 8.07
N ALA A 108 4.46 -2.15 8.72
CA ALA A 108 3.34 -3.06 8.54
C ALA A 108 2.56 -2.83 7.24
N ALA A 109 2.66 -1.64 6.63
CA ALA A 109 2.15 -1.39 5.29
C ALA A 109 3.02 -2.15 4.27
N THR A 110 2.46 -3.19 3.64
CA THR A 110 3.22 -4.01 2.70
C THR A 110 2.83 -3.68 1.26
N ASP A 111 3.84 -3.48 0.41
CA ASP A 111 3.61 -3.22 -1.02
C ASP A 111 3.21 -4.50 -1.76
N SER A 112 1.94 -4.57 -2.16
CA SER A 112 1.38 -5.68 -2.92
C SER A 112 1.69 -5.60 -4.42
N VAL A 113 2.16 -4.47 -4.94
CA VAL A 113 2.30 -4.23 -6.39
C VAL A 113 3.29 -5.21 -7.03
N CYS A 114 4.44 -5.43 -6.41
CA CYS A 114 5.44 -6.38 -6.90
C CYS A 114 4.85 -7.80 -6.98
N THR A 115 4.12 -8.22 -5.96
CA THR A 115 3.47 -9.54 -5.90
C THR A 115 2.40 -9.68 -6.99
N LEU A 116 1.60 -8.64 -7.21
CA LEU A 116 0.56 -8.64 -8.24
C LEU A 116 1.12 -8.73 -9.67
N GLN A 117 2.34 -8.24 -9.91
CA GLN A 117 3.00 -8.38 -11.21
C GLN A 117 3.44 -9.81 -11.53
N VAL A 118 3.61 -10.65 -10.51
CA VAL A 118 4.01 -12.05 -10.66
C VAL A 118 2.79 -12.98 -10.69
N LEU A 119 1.71 -12.61 -9.99
CA LEU A 119 0.50 -13.42 -9.92
C LEU A 119 -0.32 -13.37 -11.21
N SER A 120 -0.72 -14.55 -11.69
CA SER A 120 -1.68 -14.68 -12.80
C SER A 120 -3.11 -14.69 -12.27
N GLN A 121 -3.95 -13.81 -12.82
CA GLN A 121 -5.38 -13.73 -12.49
C GLN A 121 -6.19 -14.90 -13.04
N ASP A 122 -5.69 -15.57 -14.08
CA ASP A 122 -6.38 -16.70 -14.68
C ASP A 122 -6.06 -18.01 -13.97
N GLU A 123 -4.80 -18.18 -13.57
CA GLU A 123 -4.36 -19.36 -12.82
C GLU A 123 -4.74 -19.26 -11.34
N THR A 124 -4.60 -18.07 -10.73
CA THR A 124 -4.75 -17.87 -9.28
C THR A 124 -5.69 -16.70 -8.90
N PRO A 125 -6.95 -16.71 -9.37
CA PRO A 125 -7.87 -15.57 -9.19
C PRO A 125 -8.20 -15.25 -7.73
N LEU A 126 -8.22 -16.25 -6.86
CA LEU A 126 -8.44 -16.05 -5.42
C LEU A 126 -7.26 -15.31 -4.80
N LEU A 127 -6.04 -15.81 -4.97
CA LEU A 127 -4.85 -15.24 -4.38
C LEU A 127 -4.60 -13.81 -4.89
N TYR A 128 -4.78 -13.59 -6.20
CA TYR A 128 -4.68 -12.26 -6.78
C TYR A 128 -5.69 -11.29 -6.12
N SER A 129 -6.95 -11.70 -5.95
CA SER A 129 -7.98 -10.85 -5.33
C SER A 129 -7.67 -10.56 -3.85
N LEU A 130 -7.14 -11.55 -3.12
CA LEU A 130 -6.76 -11.40 -1.72
C LEU A 130 -5.60 -10.42 -1.56
N VAL A 131 -4.50 -10.62 -2.32
CA VAL A 131 -3.30 -9.75 -2.26
C VAL A 131 -3.61 -8.33 -2.70
N PHE A 132 -4.40 -8.16 -3.77
CA PHE A 132 -4.80 -6.82 -4.24
C PHE A 132 -5.62 -6.08 -3.19
N GLY A 133 -6.61 -6.76 -2.60
CA GLY A 133 -7.47 -6.14 -1.60
C GLY A 133 -6.77 -5.88 -0.27
N GLU A 134 -5.99 -6.86 0.20
CA GLU A 134 -5.25 -6.78 1.44
C GLU A 134 -4.26 -5.61 1.39
N GLY A 135 -3.51 -5.45 0.30
CA GLY A 135 -2.60 -4.33 0.09
C GLY A 135 -3.27 -2.96 0.31
N GLY A 136 -4.39 -2.72 -0.37
CA GLY A 136 -5.11 -1.44 -0.24
C GLY A 136 -5.73 -1.21 1.14
N VAL A 137 -6.20 -2.27 1.81
CA VAL A 137 -6.75 -2.16 3.17
C VAL A 137 -5.61 -1.96 4.19
N ASN A 138 -4.46 -2.61 4.01
CA ASN A 138 -3.30 -2.46 4.88
C ASN A 138 -2.77 -1.03 4.87
N ASP A 139 -2.69 -0.39 3.70
CA ASP A 139 -2.21 0.99 3.58
C ASP A 139 -3.11 1.93 4.37
N ALA A 140 -4.43 1.77 4.21
CA ALA A 140 -5.41 2.56 4.95
C ALA A 140 -5.33 2.30 6.46
N THR A 141 -5.20 1.05 6.90
CA THR A 141 -5.07 0.70 8.31
C THR A 141 -3.80 1.27 8.93
N SER A 142 -2.65 1.15 8.25
CA SER A 142 -1.37 1.67 8.72
C SER A 142 -1.37 3.20 8.84
N VAL A 143 -1.92 3.92 7.85
CA VAL A 143 -2.05 5.40 7.90
C VAL A 143 -2.93 5.84 9.06
N VAL A 144 -4.07 5.18 9.27
CA VAL A 144 -4.97 5.53 10.37
C VAL A 144 -4.33 5.22 11.71
N PHE A 145 -3.57 4.12 11.81
CA PHE A 145 -2.90 3.73 13.04
C PHE A 145 -1.77 4.69 13.37
N PHE A 146 -0.96 5.04 12.38
CA PHE A 146 0.08 6.05 12.49
C PHE A 146 -0.49 7.40 12.95
N ASN A 147 -1.57 7.88 12.33
CA ASN A 147 -2.22 9.12 12.73
C ASN A 147 -2.80 9.04 14.15
N ALA A 148 -3.37 7.89 14.54
CA ALA A 148 -3.85 7.68 15.90
C ALA A 148 -2.70 7.80 16.90
N ILE A 149 -1.54 7.20 16.60
CA ILE A 149 -0.33 7.29 17.43
C ILE A 149 0.12 8.74 17.59
N GLN A 150 0.22 9.50 16.49
CA GLN A 150 0.65 10.89 16.53
C GLN A 150 -0.33 11.84 17.23
N SER A 151 -1.62 11.50 17.21
CA SER A 151 -2.70 12.34 17.79
C SER A 151 -2.96 12.07 19.27
N SER A 152 -2.43 10.99 19.84
CA SER A 152 -2.70 10.59 21.23
C SER A 152 -1.46 10.74 22.10
N ASP A 153 -1.61 11.45 23.21
CA ASP A 153 -0.66 11.37 24.32
C ASP A 153 -0.81 9.98 24.95
N MET A 154 0.11 9.07 24.60
CA MET A 154 0.11 7.65 25.01
C MET A 154 0.30 7.42 26.52
N THR A 155 0.18 8.47 27.35
CA THR A 155 0.28 8.39 28.81
C THR A 155 -0.95 7.72 29.44
N THR A 156 -2.08 7.67 28.74
CA THR A 156 -3.33 7.08 29.25
C THR A 156 -4.03 6.27 28.15
N ILE A 157 -4.27 4.99 28.41
CA ILE A 157 -5.04 4.13 27.50
C ILE A 157 -6.53 4.47 27.68
N ASP A 158 -6.99 5.47 26.93
CA ASP A 158 -8.39 5.82 26.91
C ASP A 158 -9.15 5.02 25.83
N PRO A 159 -10.33 4.44 26.16
CA PRO A 159 -11.16 3.72 25.18
C PRO A 159 -11.65 4.61 24.03
N THR A 160 -11.59 5.93 24.19
CA THR A 160 -11.86 6.93 23.16
C THR A 160 -10.89 6.83 21.98
N ILE A 161 -9.64 6.40 22.20
CA ILE A 161 -8.62 6.24 21.16
C ILE A 161 -9.02 5.13 20.18
N SER A 162 -9.53 4.00 20.69
CA SER A 162 -10.00 2.89 19.86
C SER A 162 -11.22 3.30 19.01
N LEU A 163 -12.16 4.05 19.60
CA LEU A 163 -13.31 4.60 18.86
C LEU A 163 -12.89 5.62 17.80
N HIS A 164 -11.93 6.50 18.11
CA HIS A 164 -11.39 7.46 17.16
C HIS A 164 -10.66 6.78 16.00
N PHE A 165 -9.89 5.72 16.29
CA PHE A 165 -9.22 4.90 15.28
C PHE A 165 -10.24 4.24 14.34
N ILE A 166 -11.25 3.56 14.87
CA ILE A 166 -12.32 2.94 14.08
C ILE A 166 -13.06 3.99 13.25
N GLY A 167 -13.41 5.13 13.86
CA GLY A 167 -14.09 6.24 13.18
C GLY A 167 -13.27 6.82 12.03
N SER A 168 -11.98 7.06 12.25
CA SER A 168 -11.05 7.57 11.24
C SER A 168 -10.87 6.57 10.09
N PHE A 169 -10.75 5.28 10.42
CA PHE A 169 -10.66 4.22 9.41
C PHE A 169 -11.92 4.15 8.55
N LEU A 170 -13.10 4.12 9.18
CA LEU A 170 -14.37 4.11 8.45
C LEU A 170 -14.55 5.38 7.61
N TYR A 171 -14.17 6.55 8.14
CA TYR A 171 -14.21 7.81 7.42
C TYR A 171 -13.33 7.78 6.16
N LEU A 172 -12.04 7.44 6.31
CA LEU A 172 -11.10 7.36 5.19
C LEU A 172 -11.53 6.31 4.17
N PHE A 173 -11.97 5.13 4.62
CA PHE A 173 -12.44 4.05 3.75
C PHE A 173 -13.68 4.46 2.96
N LEU A 174 -14.71 5.00 3.62
CA LEU A 174 -15.97 5.40 2.98
C LEU A 174 -15.78 6.62 2.07
N ALA A 175 -15.03 7.63 2.51
CA ALA A 175 -14.75 8.82 1.71
C ALA A 175 -13.97 8.47 0.44
N SER A 176 -12.92 7.64 0.56
CA SER A 176 -12.13 7.19 -0.59
C SER A 176 -12.94 6.33 -1.55
N THR A 177 -13.78 5.42 -1.02
CA THR A 177 -14.69 4.60 -1.83
C THR A 177 -15.69 5.47 -2.58
N LEU A 178 -16.33 6.43 -1.90
CA LEU A 178 -17.29 7.34 -2.51
C LEU A 178 -16.64 8.17 -3.62
N LEU A 179 -15.46 8.74 -3.36
CA LEU A 179 -14.72 9.51 -4.36
C LEU A 179 -14.36 8.65 -5.57
N GLY A 180 -13.91 7.41 -5.36
CA GLY A 180 -13.63 6.46 -6.43
C GLY A 180 -14.87 6.10 -7.27
N VAL A 181 -16.01 5.86 -6.63
CA VAL A 181 -17.30 5.61 -7.31
C VAL A 181 -17.73 6.82 -8.13
N LEU A 182 -17.66 8.03 -7.56
CA LEU A 182 -18.03 9.26 -8.26
C LEU A 182 -17.12 9.50 -9.47
N ALA A 183 -15.80 9.40 -9.30
CA ALA A 183 -14.84 9.53 -10.39
C ALA A 183 -15.09 8.49 -11.50
N GLY A 184 -15.35 7.23 -11.13
CA GLY A 184 -15.70 6.15 -12.05
C GLY A 184 -16.98 6.42 -12.83
N LEU A 185 -18.04 6.90 -12.15
CA LEU A 185 -19.32 7.26 -12.79
C LEU A 185 -19.17 8.46 -13.72
N VAL A 186 -18.43 9.49 -13.32
CA VAL A 186 -18.13 10.67 -14.16
C VAL A 186 -17.36 10.23 -15.40
N SER A 187 -16.33 9.40 -15.25
CA SER A 187 -15.57 8.85 -16.38
C SER A 187 -16.46 8.04 -17.32
N ALA A 188 -17.31 7.14 -16.79
CA ALA A 188 -18.26 6.37 -17.58
C ALA A 188 -19.28 7.27 -18.31
N TYR A 189 -19.76 8.34 -17.67
CA TYR A 189 -20.66 9.32 -18.29
C TYR A 189 -19.97 10.09 -19.42
N ILE A 190 -18.74 10.55 -19.20
CA ILE A 190 -17.93 11.23 -20.22
C ILE A 190 -17.69 10.31 -21.41
N ILE A 191 -17.28 9.06 -21.18
CA ILE A 191 -17.09 8.07 -22.25
C ILE A 191 -18.40 7.86 -23.01
N LYS A 192 -19.52 7.67 -22.32
CA LYS A 192 -20.84 7.51 -22.96
C LYS A 192 -21.28 8.73 -23.77
N LYS A 193 -20.92 9.94 -23.35
CA LYS A 193 -21.30 11.20 -24.02
C LYS A 193 -20.36 11.58 -25.16
N LEU A 194 -19.06 11.30 -25.02
CA LEU A 194 -18.05 11.52 -26.06
C LEU A 194 -18.07 10.42 -27.13
N TYR A 195 -18.49 9.20 -26.79
CA TYR A 195 -19.03 8.24 -27.77
C TYR A 195 -20.40 8.74 -28.25
N PHE A 196 -20.38 9.82 -29.03
CA PHE A 196 -21.41 10.12 -30.01
C PHE A 196 -21.65 8.86 -30.84
N GLY A 197 -22.92 8.50 -31.00
CA GLY A 197 -23.36 7.31 -31.74
C GLY A 197 -22.58 7.08 -33.04
N ARG A 198 -21.77 6.03 -33.06
CA ARG A 198 -21.36 5.36 -34.29
C ARG A 198 -21.99 3.97 -34.22
N TYR A 199 -23.15 3.91 -34.89
CA TYR A 199 -23.80 2.77 -35.54
C TYR A 199 -23.77 1.44 -34.81
#